data_AF-A0A4Q0NZQ7-F1
#
_entry.id   AF-A0A4Q0NZQ7-F1
#
_cell.length_a   1.000
_cell.length_b   1.000
_cell.length_c   1.000
_cell.angle_alpha   90.00
_cell.angle_beta   90.00
_cell.angle_gamma   90.00
#
_symmetry.space_group_name_H-M   'P 1'
#
loop_
_entity.id
_entity.type
_entity.pdbx_description
1 polymer ?
#
loop_
_entity_poly.entity_id
_entity_poly.type
_entity_poly.pdbx_seq_one_letter_code
_entity_poly.pdbx_strand_id
1 'polypeptide(L)'
;MKFYLSKICILTCILFVITSSQSIAQKATEEVLNATFSKAQLEDKKVLVIFHASWCGWCKKMEKQLKDPQISESIDDTFVITYLAVMEAKDKKDQENSGAAHQFLR
;
A
#
# COMPACT_ATOMS: atom_id res chain seq x y z
N MET A 1 40.01 9.06 -27.35
CA MET A 1 39.23 7.80 -27.29
C MET A 1 38.96 7.29 -25.87
N LYS A 2 39.91 7.37 -24.91
CA LYS A 2 39.71 6.92 -23.51
C LYS A 2 38.57 7.62 -22.75
N PHE A 3 38.34 8.91 -23.00
CA PHE A 3 37.28 9.70 -22.35
C PHE A 3 35.86 9.32 -22.79
N TYR A 4 35.69 8.83 -24.02
CA TYR A 4 34.39 8.37 -24.53
C TYR A 4 34.04 6.98 -23.99
N LEU A 5 35.04 6.11 -23.82
CA LEU A 5 34.87 4.78 -23.22
C LEU A 5 34.41 4.86 -21.75
N SER A 6 34.94 5.83 -20.99
CA SER A 6 34.54 6.08 -19.60
C SER A 6 33.10 6.62 -19.50
N LYS A 7 32.70 7.56 -20.38
CA LYS A 7 31.33 8.08 -20.40
C LYS A 7 30.30 7.03 -20.84
N ILE A 8 30.67 6.14 -21.76
CA ILE A 8 29.83 5.01 -22.18
C ILE A 8 29.64 4.01 -21.03
N CYS A 9 30.70 3.68 -20.27
CA CYS A 9 30.58 2.85 -19.06
C CYS A 9 29.72 3.50 -17.96
N ILE A 10 29.83 4.82 -17.77
CA ILE A 10 29.01 5.53 -16.77
C ILE A 10 27.53 5.53 -17.18
N LEU A 11 27.24 5.73 -18.48
CA LEU A 11 25.88 5.74 -19.00
C LEU A 11 25.21 4.34 -18.92
N THR A 12 25.98 3.27 -19.18
CA THR A 12 25.48 1.89 -19.07
C THR A 12 25.28 1.45 -17.62
N CYS A 13 26.12 1.89 -16.68
CA CYS A 13 25.90 1.65 -15.25
C CYS A 13 24.62 2.33 -14.72
N ILE A 14 24.32 3.55 -15.19
CA ILE A 14 23.09 4.27 -14.79
C ILE A 14 21.84 3.55 -15.29
N LEU A 15 21.84 3.03 -16.53
CA LEU A 15 20.72 2.26 -17.07
C LEU A 15 20.46 0.96 -16.29
N PHE A 16 21.51 0.30 -15.78
CA PHE A 16 21.38 -0.96 -15.03
C PHE A 16 20.78 -0.78 -13.63
N VAL A 17 20.94 0.39 -12.99
CA VAL A 17 20.33 0.66 -11.69
C VAL A 17 18.81 0.83 -11.80
N ILE A 18 18.32 1.37 -12.92
CA ILE A 18 16.88 1.62 -13.16
C ILE A 18 16.10 0.31 -13.37
N THR A 19 16.76 -0.78 -13.80
CA THR A 19 16.10 -2.08 -14.02
C THR A 19 16.02 -2.97 -12.77
N SER A 20 16.47 -2.49 -11.61
CA SER A 20 16.25 -3.22 -10.35
C SER A 20 14.76 -3.12 -9.96
N SER A 21 13.97 -4.13 -10.36
CA SER A 21 12.59 -4.30 -9.92
C SER A 21 12.56 -4.36 -8.40
N GLN A 22 12.24 -3.25 -7.75
CA GLN A 22 11.94 -3.24 -6.32
C GLN A 22 10.69 -4.10 -6.14
N SER A 23 10.87 -5.31 -5.61
CA SER A 23 9.76 -6.11 -5.13
C SER A 23 9.21 -5.39 -3.89
N ILE A 24 8.11 -4.66 -4.07
CA ILE A 24 7.46 -3.91 -2.99
C ILE A 24 6.69 -4.94 -2.16
N ALA A 25 7.38 -5.57 -1.21
CA ALA A 25 6.72 -6.31 -0.16
C ALA A 25 5.87 -5.33 0.68
N GLN A 26 4.62 -5.68 0.94
CA GLN A 26 3.72 -4.86 1.75
C GLN A 26 4.19 -4.83 3.21
N LYS A 27 3.96 -3.69 3.88
CA LYS A 27 4.33 -3.51 5.30
C LYS A 27 3.60 -4.51 6.19
N ALA A 28 4.21 -4.88 7.32
CA ALA A 28 3.56 -5.77 8.29
C ALA A 28 2.30 -5.12 8.88
N THR A 29 1.28 -5.94 9.21
CA THR A 29 0.00 -5.47 9.75
C THR A 29 0.17 -4.64 11.01
N GLU A 30 1.04 -5.07 11.92
CA GLU A 30 1.32 -4.35 13.16
C GLU A 30 1.92 -2.96 12.89
N GLU A 31 2.86 -2.84 11.95
CA GLU A 31 3.45 -1.56 11.56
C GLU A 31 2.38 -0.61 11.00
N VAL A 32 1.54 -1.12 10.09
CA VAL A 32 0.44 -0.36 9.47
C VAL A 32 -0.55 0.12 10.53
N LEU A 33 -0.98 -0.77 11.43
CA LEU A 33 -1.94 -0.44 12.48
C LEU A 33 -1.37 0.55 13.49
N ASN A 34 -0.14 0.33 13.98
CA ASN A 34 0.49 1.23 14.95
C ASN A 34 0.63 2.65 14.38
N ALA A 35 1.07 2.78 13.13
CA ALA A 35 1.13 4.07 12.45
C ALA A 35 -0.25 4.72 12.29
N THR A 36 -1.27 3.93 11.94
CA THR A 36 -2.65 4.41 11.74
C THR A 36 -3.27 4.88 13.06
N PHE A 37 -3.14 4.10 14.14
CA PHE A 37 -3.62 4.48 15.47
C PHE A 37 -2.91 5.72 16.00
N SER A 38 -1.59 5.82 15.80
CA SER A 38 -0.83 7.01 16.21
C SER A 38 -1.32 8.26 15.48
N LYS A 39 -1.57 8.16 14.17
CA LYS A 39 -2.12 9.26 13.37
C LYS A 39 -3.55 9.63 13.81
N ALA A 40 -4.41 8.63 14.03
CA ALA A 40 -5.78 8.84 14.46
C ALA A 40 -5.86 9.52 15.83
N GLN A 41 -4.96 9.15 16.75
CA GLN A 41 -4.84 9.82 18.05
C GLN A 41 -4.41 11.28 17.92
N LEU A 42 -3.46 11.60 17.02
CA LEU A 42 -3.01 12.97 16.79
C LEU A 42 -4.09 13.84 16.12
N GLU A 43 -4.92 13.26 15.28
CA GLU A 43 -5.99 13.96 14.55
C GLU A 43 -7.35 13.95 15.27
N ASP A 44 -7.45 13.31 16.44
CA ASP A 44 -8.72 13.06 17.15
C ASP A 44 -9.80 12.38 16.27
N LYS A 45 -9.36 11.40 15.47
CA LYS A 45 -10.19 10.65 14.52
C LYS A 45 -10.32 9.18 14.90
N LYS A 46 -11.33 8.52 14.33
CA LYS A 46 -11.48 7.07 14.41
C LYS A 46 -10.58 6.39 13.37
N VAL A 47 -10.32 5.09 13.56
CA VAL A 47 -9.61 4.28 12.55
C VAL A 47 -10.63 3.47 11.75
N LEU A 48 -10.49 3.52 10.42
CA LEU A 48 -11.23 2.65 9.50
C LEU A 48 -10.24 1.73 8.77
N VAL A 49 -10.23 0.44 9.15
CA VAL A 49 -9.39 -0.57 8.49
C VAL A 49 -10.18 -1.23 7.37
N ILE A 50 -9.64 -1.19 6.15
CA ILE A 50 -10.23 -1.80 4.97
C ILE A 50 -9.42 -3.05 4.61
N PHE A 51 -10.04 -4.21 4.81
CA PHE A 51 -9.52 -5.48 4.29
C PHE A 51 -9.91 -5.60 2.83
N HIS A 52 -8.92 -5.83 1.96
CA HIS A 52 -9.16 -5.89 0.52
C HIS A 52 -8.27 -6.93 -0.17
N ALA A 53 -8.61 -7.23 -1.42
CA ALA A 53 -7.82 -8.10 -2.29
C ALA A 53 -7.83 -7.55 -3.72
N SER A 54 -6.79 -7.82 -4.50
CA SER A 54 -6.62 -7.32 -5.87
C SER A 54 -7.71 -7.82 -6.83
N TRP A 55 -8.28 -9.00 -6.56
CA TRP A 55 -9.39 -9.59 -7.31
C TRP A 55 -10.77 -9.15 -6.80
N CYS A 56 -10.87 -8.51 -5.63
CA CYS A 56 -12.14 -8.18 -4.99
C CYS A 56 -12.82 -6.97 -5.68
N GLY A 57 -13.77 -7.24 -6.57
CA GLY A 57 -14.54 -6.19 -7.26
C GLY A 57 -15.40 -5.33 -6.33
N TRP A 58 -15.96 -5.92 -5.27
CA TRP A 58 -16.76 -5.21 -4.28
C TRP A 58 -15.95 -4.24 -3.43
N CYS A 59 -14.73 -4.63 -3.06
CA CYS A 59 -13.78 -3.78 -2.35
C CYS A 59 -13.50 -2.51 -3.16
N LYS A 60 -13.16 -2.67 -4.45
CA LYS A 60 -12.95 -1.54 -5.37
C LYS A 60 -14.19 -0.64 -5.51
N LYS A 61 -15.39 -1.23 -5.53
CA LYS A 61 -16.64 -0.44 -5.58
C LYS A 61 -16.82 0.37 -4.31
N MET A 62 -16.65 -0.23 -3.13
CA MET A 62 -16.72 0.46 -1.84
C MET A 62 -15.67 1.58 -1.74
N GLU A 63 -14.40 1.29 -2.06
CA GLU A 63 -13.32 2.27 -2.07
C GLU A 63 -13.59 3.46 -2.99
N LYS A 64 -14.22 3.21 -4.16
CA LYS A 64 -14.67 4.28 -5.04
C LYS A 64 -15.77 5.13 -4.41
N GLN A 65 -16.70 4.52 -3.68
CA GLN A 65 -17.77 5.25 -2.99
C GLN A 65 -17.25 6.07 -1.81
N LEU A 66 -16.25 5.60 -1.07
CA LEU A 66 -15.59 6.40 -0.01
C LEU A 66 -14.94 7.68 -0.55
N LYS A 67 -14.62 7.72 -1.84
CA LYS A 67 -14.07 8.88 -2.56
C LYS A 67 -15.13 9.69 -3.29
N ASP A 68 -16.41 9.36 -3.13
CA ASP A 68 -17.50 10.14 -3.73
C ASP A 68 -17.52 11.53 -3.07
N PRO A 69 -17.51 12.63 -3.85
CA PRO A 69 -17.46 13.99 -3.30
C PRO A 69 -18.59 14.33 -2.33
N GLN A 70 -19.72 13.60 -2.39
CA GLN A 70 -20.84 13.83 -1.47
C GLN A 70 -20.58 13.32 -0.06
N ILE A 71 -19.64 12.39 0.13
CA ILE A 71 -19.38 11.78 1.45
C ILE A 71 -17.92 11.86 1.87
N SER A 72 -16.98 12.06 0.94
CA SER A 72 -15.56 11.97 1.21
C SER A 72 -15.10 12.94 2.29
N GLU A 73 -15.66 14.16 2.34
CA GLU A 73 -15.34 15.14 3.39
C GLU A 73 -15.73 14.62 4.78
N SER A 74 -16.97 14.15 4.95
CA SER A 74 -17.41 13.59 6.24
C SER A 74 -16.64 12.33 6.64
N ILE A 75 -16.23 11.53 5.66
CA ILE A 75 -15.40 10.35 5.88
C ILE A 75 -13.99 10.77 6.35
N ASP A 76 -13.35 11.71 5.65
CA ASP A 76 -11.99 12.18 5.95
C ASP A 76 -11.92 12.94 7.28
N ASP A 77 -13.00 13.64 7.67
CA ASP A 77 -13.12 14.31 8.97
C ASP A 77 -13.29 13.31 10.13
N THR A 78 -13.91 12.16 9.86
CA THR A 78 -14.22 11.17 10.90
C THR A 78 -13.14 10.10 11.05
N PHE A 79 -12.46 9.73 9.96
CA PHE A 79 -11.64 8.52 9.92
C PHE A 79 -10.24 8.76 9.37
N VAL A 80 -9.25 8.12 10.00
CA VAL A 80 -8.01 7.73 9.34
C VAL A 80 -8.20 6.35 8.72
N ILE A 81 -8.21 6.30 7.39
CA ILE A 81 -8.39 5.05 6.65
C ILE A 81 -7.03 4.37 6.42
N THR A 82 -6.99 3.05 6.63
CA THR A 82 -5.84 2.21 6.26
C THR A 82 -6.30 0.92 5.58
N TYR A 83 -5.39 0.28 4.85
CA TYR A 83 -5.70 -0.86 3.99
C TYR A 83 -4.83 -2.05 4.37
N LEU A 84 -5.44 -3.23 4.43
CA LEU A 84 -4.75 -4.50 4.63
C LEU A 84 -5.13 -5.48 3.52
N ALA A 85 -4.13 -5.86 2.72
CA ALA A 85 -4.26 -6.87 1.68
C ALA A 85 -4.38 -8.26 2.31
N VAL A 86 -5.47 -8.94 2.00
CA VAL A 86 -5.81 -10.29 2.48
C VAL A 86 -6.42 -11.13 1.37
N MET A 87 -6.36 -12.45 1.53
CA MET A 87 -6.97 -13.41 0.63
C MET A 87 -6.58 -13.22 -0.84
N GLU A 88 -5.35 -12.78 -1.14
CA GLU A 88 -4.88 -12.60 -2.51
C GLU A 88 -4.86 -13.92 -3.30
N ALA A 89 -4.86 -13.78 -4.62
CA ALA A 89 -4.69 -14.93 -5.51
C ALA A 89 -3.35 -15.62 -5.26
N LYS A 90 -3.24 -16.92 -5.62
CA LYS A 90 -2.07 -17.74 -5.34
C LYS A 90 -0.75 -17.12 -5.83
N ASP A 91 -0.78 -16.48 -7.00
CA ASP A 91 0.34 -15.81 -7.64
C ASP A 91 0.68 -14.43 -7.04
N LYS A 92 -0.13 -13.93 -6.11
CA LYS A 92 0.03 -12.64 -5.43
C LYS A 92 -0.01 -12.77 -3.91
N LYS A 93 0.17 -13.98 -3.38
CA LYS A 93 0.07 -14.24 -1.94
C LYS A 93 1.13 -13.46 -1.14
N ASP A 94 2.27 -13.21 -1.76
CA ASP A 94 3.37 -12.38 -1.27
C ASP A 94 3.02 -10.89 -1.16
N GLN A 95 1.92 -10.46 -1.78
CA GLN A 95 1.42 -9.08 -1.71
C GLN A 95 0.48 -8.83 -0.52
N GLU A 96 0.21 -9.83 0.31
CA GLU A 96 -0.55 -9.64 1.55
C GLU A 96 0.30 -8.96 2.63
N ASN A 97 -0.35 -8.15 3.47
CA ASN A 97 0.31 -7.67 4.68
C ASN A 97 0.50 -8.84 5.64
N SER A 98 1.74 -9.06 6.10
CA SER A 98 2.03 -10.11 7.09
C SER A 98 1.16 -9.93 8.34
N GLY A 99 0.46 -11.00 8.75
CA GLY A 99 -0.46 -11.01 9.88
C GLY A 99 -1.90 -10.54 9.59
N ALA A 100 -2.19 -10.02 8.39
CA ALA A 100 -3.51 -9.43 8.11
C ALA A 100 -4.63 -10.46 8.09
N ALA A 101 -4.36 -11.68 7.59
CA ALA A 101 -5.34 -12.76 7.59
C ALA A 101 -5.80 -13.15 9.00
N HIS A 102 -4.91 -13.12 9.99
CA HIS A 102 -5.28 -13.38 11.39
C HIS A 102 -6.16 -12.26 11.97
N GLN A 103 -5.90 -11.01 11.60
CA GLN A 103 -6.73 -9.88 12.02
C GLN A 103 -8.10 -9.87 11.31
N PHE A 104 -8.17 -10.36 10.07
CA PHE A 104 -9.42 -10.43 9.28
C PHE A 104 -10.39 -11.51 9.79
N LEU A 105 -9.87 -12.61 10.34
CA LEU A 105 -10.67 -13.77 10.76
C LEU A 105 -11.05 -13.75 12.26
N ARG A 106 -10.66 -12.71 13.00
CA ARG A 106 -10.99 -12.52 14.41
C ARG A 106 -12.28 -11.73 14.54
#